data_AF-A0A1Q8KME3-F1
#
_entry.id   AF-A0A1Q8KME3-F1
#
_cell.length_a   1.000
_cell.length_b   1.000
_cell.length_c   1.000
_cell.angle_alpha   90.00
_cell.angle_beta   90.00
_cell.angle_gamma   90.00
#
_symmetry.space_group_name_H-M   'P 1'
#
loop_
_entity.id
_entity.type
_entity.pdbx_description
1 polymer ?
#
loop_
_entity_poly.entity_id
_entity_poly.type
_entity_poly.pdbx_seq_one_letter_code
_entity_poly.pdbx_strand_id
1 'polypeptide(L)'
;MNPHLLEERVASVSGGADLAETTRARLTAHKATADACRRRTLERRAELERVLAGTDGAQDALDLMLELDALERVQDRIDQRLSELCESLTDTRTPRYGDAQPV
;
A
#
# COMPACT_ATOMS: atom_id res chain seq x y z
N MET A 1 -6.65 -7.49 -1.25
CA MET A 1 -6.61 -7.19 0.20
C MET A 1 -7.44 -5.95 0.47
N ASN A 2 -8.23 -5.88 1.55
CA ASN A 2 -9.01 -4.67 1.84
C ASN A 2 -8.06 -3.54 2.28
N PRO A 3 -8.06 -2.35 1.63
CA PRO A 3 -7.15 -1.24 1.94
C PRO A 3 -7.11 -0.87 3.42
N HIS A 4 -8.27 -0.84 4.07
CA HIS A 4 -8.37 -0.49 5.49
C HIS A 4 -7.66 -1.48 6.40
N LEU A 5 -7.72 -2.79 6.08
CA LEU A 5 -7.02 -3.81 6.84
C LEU A 5 -5.50 -3.68 6.70
N LEU A 6 -5.01 -3.25 5.53
CA LEU A 6 -3.59 -2.97 5.34
C LEU A 6 -3.16 -1.73 6.12
N GLU A 7 -3.96 -0.66 6.11
CA GLU A 7 -3.68 0.57 6.86
C GLU A 7 -3.60 0.32 8.38
N GLU A 8 -4.56 -0.42 8.93
CA GLU A 8 -4.57 -0.83 10.34
C GLU A 8 -3.32 -1.66 10.69
N ARG A 9 -2.95 -2.61 9.82
CA ARG A 9 -1.76 -3.45 10.03
C ARG A 9 -0.47 -2.64 10.00
N VAL A 10 -0.32 -1.71 9.06
CA VAL A 10 0.84 -0.81 8.99
C VAL A 10 0.92 0.09 10.23
N ALA A 11 -0.21 0.61 10.71
CA ALA A 11 -0.27 1.42 11.93
C ALA A 11 0.13 0.61 13.17
N SER A 12 -0.36 -0.63 13.28
CA SER A 12 -0.02 -1.54 14.38
C SER A 12 1.48 -1.87 14.40
N VAL A 13 2.10 -2.15 13.25
CA VAL A 13 3.53 -2.51 13.17
C VAL A 13 4.41 -1.29 13.46
N SER A 14 4.08 -0.13 12.90
CA SER A 14 4.89 1.10 13.06
C SER A 14 4.83 1.71 14.46
N GLY A 15 3.70 1.54 15.18
CA GLY A 15 3.50 2.04 16.53
C GLY A 15 4.16 1.22 17.64
N GLY A 16 4.69 0.04 17.34
CA GLY A 16 5.35 -0.77 18.36
C GLY A 16 6.76 -0.29 18.71
N ALA A 17 7.06 -0.21 20.01
CA ALA A 17 8.31 0.34 20.54
C ALA A 17 9.59 -0.40 20.09
N ASP A 18 9.50 -1.71 19.83
CA ASP A 18 10.66 -2.55 19.52
C ASP A 18 11.12 -2.48 18.05
N LEU A 19 10.44 -1.71 17.21
CA LEU A 19 10.81 -1.61 15.80
C LEU A 19 12.04 -0.70 15.63
N ALA A 20 13.10 -1.25 15.02
CA ALA A 20 14.30 -0.48 14.67
C ALA A 20 13.94 0.72 13.78
N GLU A 21 14.58 1.87 14.03
CA GLU A 21 14.26 3.14 13.35
C GLU A 21 14.41 3.05 11.83
N THR A 22 15.44 2.37 11.34
CA THR A 22 15.65 2.13 9.90
C THR A 22 14.50 1.33 9.26
N THR A 23 13.93 0.39 10.02
CA THR A 23 12.81 -0.43 9.57
C THR A 23 11.51 0.36 9.58
N ARG A 24 11.31 1.19 10.60
CA ARG A 24 10.20 2.15 10.67
C ARG A 24 10.24 3.11 9.49
N ALA A 25 11.40 3.70 9.20
CA ALA A 25 11.59 4.60 8.06
C ALA A 25 11.28 3.91 6.72
N ARG A 26 11.73 2.66 6.53
CA ARG A 26 11.42 1.88 5.34
C ARG A 26 9.92 1.62 5.19
N LEU A 27 9.24 1.21 6.26
CA LEU A 27 7.78 1.00 6.25
C LEU A 27 7.03 2.30 5.90
N THR A 28 7.44 3.43 6.47
CA THR A 28 6.88 4.75 6.16
C THR A 28 7.08 5.13 4.69
N ALA A 29 8.25 4.87 4.11
CA ALA A 29 8.51 5.15 2.71
C ALA A 29 7.64 4.31 1.76
N HIS A 30 7.44 3.02 2.07
CA HIS A 30 6.54 2.17 1.30
C HIS A 30 5.08 2.62 1.42
N LYS A 31 4.64 3.00 2.62
CA LYS A 31 3.30 3.57 2.84
C LYS A 31 3.11 4.85 2.02
N ALA A 32 4.05 5.80 2.10
CA ALA A 32 3.98 7.04 1.34
C ALA A 32 3.91 6.79 -0.18
N THR A 33 4.60 5.77 -0.68
CA THR A 33 4.53 5.35 -2.08
C THR A 33 3.14 4.82 -2.45
N ALA A 34 2.54 3.98 -1.59
CA ALA A 34 1.19 3.48 -1.78
C ALA A 34 0.16 4.63 -1.79
N ASP A 35 0.25 5.54 -0.83
CA ASP A 35 -0.65 6.70 -0.71
C ASP A 35 -0.57 7.61 -1.94
N ALA A 36 0.64 7.85 -2.45
CA ALA A 36 0.84 8.62 -3.67
C ALA A 36 0.21 7.97 -4.90
N CYS A 37 0.33 6.64 -5.03
CA CYS A 37 -0.28 5.89 -6.13
C CYS A 37 -1.82 5.89 -6.06
N ARG A 38 -2.39 5.73 -4.85
CA ARG A 38 -3.84 5.88 -4.61
C ARG A 38 -4.34 7.26 -5.02
N ARG A 39 -3.66 8.34 -4.60
CA ARG A 39 -4.04 9.72 -4.98
C ARG A 39 -4.03 9.92 -6.49
N ARG A 40 -2.96 9.50 -7.17
CA ARG A 40 -2.87 9.60 -8.64
C ARG A 40 -3.99 8.83 -9.34
N THR A 41 -4.35 7.65 -8.83
CA THR A 41 -5.47 6.86 -9.36
C THR A 41 -6.80 7.61 -9.22
N LEU A 42 -7.05 8.24 -8.06
CA LEU A 42 -8.25 9.04 -7.85
C LEU A 42 -8.31 10.27 -8.77
N GLU A 43 -7.18 10.97 -8.95
CA GLU A 43 -7.07 12.11 -9.87
C GLU A 43 -7.37 11.69 -11.31
N ARG A 44 -6.81 10.56 -11.77
CA ARG A 44 -7.07 10.01 -13.11
C ARG A 44 -8.50 9.54 -13.29
N ARG A 45 -9.14 8.96 -12.27
CA ARG A 45 -10.57 8.60 -12.32
C ARG A 45 -11.46 9.83 -12.46
N ALA A 46 -11.19 10.87 -11.68
CA ALA A 46 -11.93 12.14 -11.78
C ALA A 46 -11.75 12.80 -13.15
N GLU A 47 -10.56 12.67 -13.75
CA GLU A 47 -10.29 13.14 -15.11
C GLU A 47 -11.04 12.33 -16.17
N LEU A 48 -11.07 11.00 -16.05
CA LEU A 48 -11.85 10.14 -16.92
C LEU A 48 -13.35 10.48 -16.84
N GLU A 49 -13.89 10.70 -15.64
CA GLU A 49 -15.28 11.13 -15.45
C GLU A 49 -15.58 12.45 -16.19
N ARG A 50 -14.65 13.43 -16.13
CA ARG A 50 -14.78 14.69 -16.87
C ARG A 50 -14.73 14.51 -18.39
N VAL A 51 -13.83 13.68 -18.89
CA VAL A 51 -13.70 13.37 -20.32
C VAL A 51 -14.96 12.66 -20.82
N LEU A 52 -15.45 11.65 -20.08
CA LEU A 52 -16.67 10.92 -20.43
C LEU A 52 -17.93 11.81 -20.38
N ALA A 53 -17.95 12.81 -19.49
CA ALA A 53 -19.00 13.83 -19.45
C ALA A 53 -18.89 14.87 -20.60
N GLY A 54 -17.86 14.78 -21.45
CA GLY A 54 -17.62 15.73 -22.54
C GLY A 54 -17.15 17.11 -22.06
N THR A 55 -16.66 17.22 -20.82
CA THR A 55 -16.25 18.49 -20.20
C THR A 55 -14.77 18.84 -20.40
N ASP A 56 -13.96 17.87 -20.83
CA ASP A 56 -12.53 18.06 -21.15
C ASP A 56 -12.22 17.37 -22.50
N GLY A 57 -11.69 18.14 -23.46
CA GLY A 57 -11.65 17.78 -24.88
C GLY A 57 -10.26 17.47 -25.46
N ALA A 58 -9.27 17.14 -24.64
CA ALA A 58 -7.88 17.01 -25.10
C ALA A 58 -7.28 15.61 -25.00
N GLN A 59 -7.77 14.74 -24.11
CA GLN A 59 -7.18 13.42 -23.85
C GLN A 59 -8.18 12.30 -24.16
N ASP A 60 -7.72 11.25 -24.83
CA ASP A 60 -8.56 10.11 -25.19
C ASP A 60 -8.99 9.34 -23.92
N ALA A 61 -10.28 9.07 -23.78
CA ALA A 61 -10.81 8.28 -22.68
C ALA A 61 -10.16 6.89 -22.61
N LEU A 62 -9.80 6.32 -23.77
CA LEU A 62 -9.11 5.03 -23.84
C LEU A 62 -7.72 5.11 -23.17
N ASP A 63 -6.97 6.16 -23.43
CA ASP A 63 -5.63 6.35 -22.85
C ASP A 63 -5.71 6.48 -21.32
N LEU A 64 -6.70 7.22 -20.81
CA LEU A 64 -6.96 7.33 -19.37
C LEU A 64 -7.34 5.98 -18.75
N MET A 65 -8.16 5.18 -19.42
CA MET A 65 -8.53 3.84 -18.95
C MET A 65 -7.31 2.89 -18.91
N LEU A 66 -6.41 2.96 -19.90
CA LEU A 66 -5.17 2.19 -19.92
C LEU A 66 -4.20 2.62 -18.81
N GLU A 67 -4.06 3.93 -18.58
CA GLU A 67 -3.25 4.45 -17.46
C GLU A 67 -3.82 3.98 -16.12
N LEU A 68 -5.15 4.00 -15.95
CA LEU A 68 -5.82 3.55 -14.73
C LEU A 68 -5.60 2.06 -14.45
N ASP A 69 -5.75 1.17 -15.44
CA ASP A 69 -5.46 -0.26 -15.28
C ASP A 69 -3.99 -0.49 -14.90
N ALA A 70 -3.06 0.26 -15.50
CA ALA A 70 -1.65 0.18 -15.14
C ALA A 70 -1.40 0.64 -13.69
N LEU A 71 -2.03 1.73 -13.25
CA LEU A 71 -1.94 2.25 -11.89
C LEU A 71 -2.53 1.27 -10.87
N GLU A 72 -3.67 0.66 -11.14
CA GLU A 72 -4.32 -0.33 -10.27
C GLU A 72 -3.42 -1.57 -10.09
N ARG A 73 -2.81 -2.08 -11.16
CA ARG A 73 -1.84 -3.19 -11.07
C ARG A 73 -0.59 -2.80 -10.29
N VAL A 74 -0.14 -1.55 -10.39
CA VAL A 74 0.99 -1.04 -9.58
C VAL A 74 0.59 -0.96 -8.11
N GLN A 75 -0.60 -0.45 -7.81
CA GLN A 75 -1.14 -0.37 -6.46
C GLN A 75 -1.22 -1.75 -5.81
N ASP A 76 -1.77 -2.74 -6.51
CA ASP A 76 -1.86 -4.12 -6.02
C ASP A 76 -0.49 -4.70 -5.67
N ARG A 77 0.53 -4.47 -6.52
CA ARG A 77 1.90 -4.90 -6.25
C ARG A 77 2.53 -4.19 -5.06
N ILE A 78 2.25 -2.90 -4.87
CA ILE A 78 2.73 -2.14 -3.71
C ILE A 78 2.06 -2.65 -2.43
N ASP A 79 0.75 -2.85 -2.45
CA ASP A 79 -0.02 -3.35 -1.32
C ASP A 79 0.43 -4.75 -0.92
N GLN A 80 0.69 -5.64 -1.88
CA GLN A 80 1.24 -6.97 -1.63
C GLN A 80 2.59 -6.90 -0.92
N ARG A 81 3.53 -6.09 -1.43
CA ARG A 81 4.85 -5.90 -0.79
C ARG A 81 4.75 -5.29 0.61
N LEU A 82 3.79 -4.39 0.82
CA LEU A 82 3.52 -3.82 2.14
C LEU A 82 2.99 -4.88 3.11
N SER A 83 2.09 -5.76 2.67
CA SER A 83 1.62 -6.89 3.50
C SER A 83 2.76 -7.81 3.89
N GLU A 84 3.57 -8.23 2.92
CA GLU A 84 4.74 -9.11 3.16
C GLU A 84 5.75 -8.47 4.12
N LEU A 85 5.99 -7.17 3.98
CA LEU A 85 6.85 -6.43 4.91
C LEU A 85 6.25 -6.43 6.31
N CYS A 86 4.95 -6.13 6.47
CA CYS A 86 4.28 -6.17 7.77
C CYS A 86 4.29 -7.56 8.40
N GLU A 87 4.07 -8.62 7.61
CA GLU A 87 4.11 -10.01 8.06
C GLU A 87 5.50 -10.39 8.57
N SER A 88 6.55 -10.13 7.78
CA SER A 88 7.92 -10.40 8.19
C SER A 88 8.31 -9.70 9.50
N LEU A 89 7.86 -8.46 9.71
CA LEU A 89 8.12 -7.70 10.92
C LEU A 89 7.33 -8.20 12.12
N THR A 90 6.13 -8.73 11.89
CA THR A 90 5.29 -9.33 12.94
C THR A 90 5.86 -10.68 13.38
N ASP A 91 6.26 -11.54 12.44
CA ASP A 91 6.85 -12.86 12.71
C ASP A 91 8.17 -12.76 13.50
N THR A 92 9.00 -11.76 13.21
CA THR A 92 10.23 -11.51 14.00
C THR A 92 9.95 -11.07 15.43
N ARG A 93 8.74 -10.59 15.73
CA ARG A 93 8.37 -10.05 17.04
C ARG A 93 7.67 -11.05 17.94
N THR A 94 7.03 -12.08 17.39
CA THR A 94 6.52 -13.20 18.17
C THR A 94 7.69 -14.09 18.63
N PRO A 95 8.06 -14.11 19.92
CA PRO A 95 9.00 -15.11 20.40
C PRO A 95 8.40 -16.49 20.14
N ARG A 96 9.14 -17.37 19.47
CA ARG A 96 8.80 -18.80 19.38
C ARG A 96 8.87 -19.37 20.80
N TYR A 97 7.75 -19.32 21.52
CA TYR A 97 7.61 -19.96 22.82
C TYR A 97 7.51 -21.47 22.60
N GLY A 98 8.66 -22.13 22.42
CA GLY A 98 8.75 -23.56 22.09
C GLY A 98 9.98 -24.28 22.66
N ASP A 99 11.04 -23.56 23.03
CA ASP A 99 12.30 -24.20 23.47
C ASP A 99 12.51 -24.13 24.98
N ALA A 100 11.44 -24.03 25.78
CA ALA A 100 11.51 -24.35 27.21
C ALA A 100 11.35 -25.87 27.37
N GLN A 101 12.42 -26.63 27.05
CA GLN A 101 12.54 -27.98 27.59
C GLN A 101 12.91 -27.89 29.07
N PRO A 102 12.17 -28.54 29.99
CA PRO A 102 12.63 -28.69 31.36
C PRO A 102 13.75 -29.73 31.39
N VAL A 103 14.92 -29.33 31.90
CA VAL A 103 15.93 -30.23 32.48
C VAL A 103 15.98 -30.02 33.98
#